data_AF-A0A4E0Q7G3-F1
#
_entry.id   AF-A0A4E0Q7G3-F1
#
_cell.length_a   1.000
_cell.length_b   1.000
_cell.length_c   1.000
_cell.angle_alpha   90.00
_cell.angle_beta   90.00
_cell.angle_gamma   90.00
#
_symmetry.space_group_name_H-M   'P 1'
#
loop_
_entity.id
_entity.type
_entity.pdbx_description
1 polymer ?
#
loop_
_entity_poly.entity_id
_entity_poly.type
_entity_poly.pdbx_seq_one_letter_code
_entity_poly.pdbx_strand_id
1 'polypeptide(L)'
;MGRDRKKHYFTNFPVEHPKKGFTNVWKSELAKQNITDSMIVIDEAYRNYNSRDYKTFQKDEHTFFATNRHLNNDIFLIAHNPARIDVVIREITEEFILMHCHKLPFLRWPLWFSADVFLDELAVAQRYTSPPCDLLRRTLPLQPHSRQSL
;
A
#
# COMPACT_ATOMS: atom_id res chain seq x y z
N MET A 1 25.85 14.22 -17.70
CA MET A 1 25.07 13.49 -18.72
C MET A 1 24.55 12.19 -18.10
N GLY A 2 23.37 12.21 -17.48
CA GLY A 2 22.74 11.00 -16.97
C GLY A 2 22.10 10.26 -18.13
N ARG A 3 22.58 9.05 -18.45
CA ARG A 3 21.78 8.11 -19.26
C ARG A 3 20.53 7.81 -18.44
N ASP A 4 19.38 8.23 -18.94
CA ASP A 4 18.09 7.83 -18.41
C ASP A 4 18.01 6.30 -18.51
N ARG A 5 18.39 5.60 -17.44
CA ARG A 5 18.39 4.14 -17.42
C ARG A 5 16.94 3.71 -17.52
N LYS A 6 16.64 2.97 -18.59
CA LYS A 6 15.28 2.51 -18.88
C LYS A 6 14.85 1.58 -17.74
N LYS A 7 14.00 2.08 -16.81
CA LYS A 7 13.44 1.26 -15.74
C LYS A 7 12.63 0.10 -16.33
N HIS A 8 12.80 -1.08 -15.75
CA HIS A 8 12.00 -2.26 -16.08
C HIS A 8 10.69 -2.24 -15.28
N TYR A 9 9.57 -2.64 -15.88
CA TYR A 9 8.27 -2.68 -15.20
C TYR A 9 7.75 -4.11 -15.18
N PHE A 10 7.49 -4.64 -13.99
CA PHE A 10 6.96 -5.98 -13.78
C PHE A 10 5.61 -5.93 -13.07
N THR A 11 4.65 -6.71 -13.54
CA THR A 11 3.34 -6.83 -12.91
C THR A 11 2.85 -8.28 -12.98
N ASN A 12 2.15 -8.76 -11.95
CA ASN A 12 1.47 -10.08 -12.04
C ASN A 12 0.13 -10.02 -12.79
N PHE A 13 -0.37 -8.80 -13.05
CA PHE A 13 -1.52 -8.54 -13.91
C PHE A 13 -1.07 -7.72 -15.13
N PRO A 14 -1.32 -8.16 -16.38
CA PRO A 14 -0.80 -7.48 -17.56
C PRO A 14 -1.38 -6.08 -17.69
N VAL A 15 -0.51 -5.07 -17.78
CA VAL A 15 -0.90 -3.67 -18.02
C VAL A 15 -0.30 -3.22 -19.33
N GLU A 16 -1.15 -2.71 -20.22
CA GLU A 16 -0.72 -2.12 -21.48
C GLU A 16 -0.55 -0.61 -21.33
N HIS A 17 0.62 -0.11 -21.70
CA HIS A 17 0.86 1.32 -21.82
C HIS A 17 0.88 1.73 -23.31
N PRO A 18 0.09 2.72 -23.74
CA PRO A 18 -0.09 3.08 -25.16
C PRO A 18 1.20 3.34 -25.95
N LYS A 19 2.27 3.80 -25.26
CA LYS A 19 3.57 4.10 -25.88
C LYS A 19 4.70 3.14 -25.51
N LYS A 20 4.53 2.33 -24.46
CA LYS A 20 5.61 1.51 -23.88
C LYS A 20 5.36 0.01 -24.08
N GLY A 21 4.18 -0.37 -24.56
CA GLY A 21 3.77 -1.76 -24.71
C GLY A 21 3.34 -2.36 -23.37
N PHE A 22 3.38 -3.68 -23.30
CA PHE A 22 3.01 -4.44 -22.11
C PHE A 22 4.12 -4.44 -21.05
N THR A 23 3.71 -4.47 -19.79
CA THR A 23 4.59 -4.78 -18.67
C THR A 23 5.13 -6.21 -18.76
N ASN A 24 6.31 -6.44 -18.18
CA ASN A 24 6.81 -7.79 -18.00
C ASN A 24 5.96 -8.52 -16.95
N VAL A 25 5.78 -9.84 -17.11
CA VAL A 25 5.03 -10.63 -16.13
C VAL A 25 5.92 -10.95 -14.93
N TRP A 26 5.48 -10.52 -13.74
CA TRP A 26 6.12 -10.91 -12.47
C TRP A 26 5.83 -12.37 -12.15
N LYS A 27 6.86 -13.11 -11.75
CA LYS A 27 6.77 -14.46 -11.18
C LYS A 27 7.70 -14.56 -9.99
N SER A 28 7.33 -15.31 -8.96
CA SER A 28 8.12 -15.46 -7.72
C SER A 28 9.52 -16.01 -7.98
N GLU A 29 9.72 -16.83 -9.01
CA GLU A 29 11.05 -17.36 -9.35
C GLU A 29 12.02 -16.27 -9.83
N LEU A 30 11.50 -15.11 -10.28
CA LEU A 30 12.32 -13.97 -10.65
C LEU A 30 13.00 -13.33 -9.43
N ALA A 31 12.48 -13.53 -8.22
CA ALA A 31 13.14 -13.06 -7.00
C ALA A 31 14.53 -13.70 -6.78
N LYS A 32 14.79 -14.85 -7.41
CA LYS A 32 16.11 -15.51 -7.43
C LYS A 32 17.09 -14.88 -8.40
N GLN A 33 16.61 -14.02 -9.29
CA GLN A 33 17.41 -13.33 -10.28
C GLN A 33 17.80 -11.96 -9.73
N ASN A 34 19.01 -11.49 -10.06
CA ASN A 34 19.47 -10.15 -9.71
C ASN A 34 18.78 -9.09 -10.60
N ILE A 35 17.48 -8.88 -10.39
CA ILE A 35 16.74 -7.82 -11.05
C ILE A 35 17.18 -6.48 -10.47
N THR A 36 17.45 -5.50 -11.33
CA THR A 36 17.89 -4.16 -10.95
C THR A 36 17.15 -3.09 -11.74
N ASP A 37 17.13 -1.86 -11.22
CA ASP A 37 16.56 -0.69 -11.88
C ASP A 37 15.10 -0.96 -12.35
N SER A 38 14.26 -1.49 -11.45
CA SER A 38 12.91 -1.95 -11.78
C SER A 38 11.81 -1.40 -10.88
N MET A 39 10.58 -1.42 -11.39
CA MET A 39 9.35 -1.19 -10.64
C MET A 39 8.50 -2.45 -10.75
N ILE A 40 8.14 -3.01 -9.60
CA ILE A 40 7.44 -4.28 -9.49
C ILE A 40 6.12 -4.02 -8.77
N VAL A 41 5.00 -4.35 -9.41
CA VAL A 41 3.66 -4.18 -8.84
C VAL A 41 2.98 -5.54 -8.74
N ILE A 42 2.60 -5.94 -7.54
CA ILE A 42 2.01 -7.24 -7.28
C ILE A 42 0.61 -7.03 -6.72
N ASP A 43 -0.40 -7.29 -7.54
CA ASP A 43 -1.79 -7.28 -7.13
C ASP A 43 -2.17 -8.56 -6.38
N GLU A 44 -3.10 -8.46 -5.44
CA GLU A 44 -3.53 -9.56 -4.57
C GLU A 44 -2.34 -10.29 -3.91
N ALA A 45 -1.36 -9.51 -3.42
CA ALA A 45 -0.05 -10.00 -2.98
C ALA A 45 -0.11 -11.10 -1.90
N TYR A 46 -1.19 -11.18 -1.12
CA TYR A 46 -1.40 -12.25 -0.13
C TYR A 46 -1.51 -13.64 -0.76
N ARG A 47 -1.70 -13.78 -2.08
CA ARG A 47 -1.72 -15.10 -2.74
C ARG A 47 -0.33 -15.74 -2.75
N ASN A 48 0.71 -14.93 -2.88
CA ASN A 48 2.09 -15.38 -2.93
C ASN A 48 2.80 -15.23 -1.58
N TYR A 49 2.39 -14.23 -0.78
CA TYR A 49 3.12 -13.78 0.40
C TYR A 49 2.25 -13.81 1.66
N ASN A 50 1.47 -14.87 1.83
CA ASN A 50 0.53 -14.98 2.94
C ASN A 50 1.25 -15.20 4.27
N SER A 51 0.90 -14.42 5.30
CA SER A 51 1.45 -14.59 6.66
C SER A 51 1.19 -15.97 7.28
N ARG A 52 0.13 -16.66 6.85
CA ARG A 52 -0.21 -18.01 7.34
C ARG A 52 0.67 -19.10 6.74
N ASP A 53 1.26 -18.83 5.57
CA ASP A 53 2.05 -19.78 4.80
C ASP A 53 3.55 -19.43 4.85
N TYR A 54 4.00 -18.73 5.91
CA TYR A 54 5.38 -18.24 6.09
C TYR A 54 6.47 -19.32 5.88
N LYS A 55 6.15 -20.60 6.12
CA LYS A 55 7.06 -21.73 5.88
C LYS A 55 7.36 -21.98 4.39
N THR A 56 6.50 -21.50 3.50
CA THR A 56 6.65 -21.65 2.04
C THR A 56 7.47 -20.53 1.43
N PHE A 57 7.71 -19.46 2.19
CA PHE A 57 8.44 -18.30 1.72
C PHE A 57 9.93 -18.62 1.66
N GLN A 58 10.51 -18.53 0.45
CA GLN A 58 11.88 -18.99 0.23
C GLN A 58 12.88 -17.96 0.73
N LYS A 59 14.06 -18.43 1.17
CA LYS A 59 15.15 -17.56 1.61
C LYS A 59 15.52 -16.50 0.57
N ASP A 60 15.48 -16.87 -0.70
CA ASP A 60 15.78 -15.98 -1.82
C ASP A 60 14.76 -14.83 -1.91
N GLU A 61 13.48 -15.08 -1.63
CA GLU A 61 12.44 -14.05 -1.62
C GLU A 61 12.66 -13.07 -0.47
N HIS A 62 12.98 -13.56 0.74
CA HIS A 62 13.37 -12.69 1.85
C HIS A 62 14.54 -11.79 1.48
N THR A 63 15.59 -12.36 0.89
CA THR A 63 16.77 -11.60 0.45
C THR A 63 16.41 -10.58 -0.61
N PHE A 64 15.54 -10.92 -1.56
CA PHE A 64 15.08 -10.01 -2.61
C PHE A 64 14.39 -8.77 -2.03
N PHE A 65 13.41 -8.94 -1.13
CA PHE A 65 12.74 -7.79 -0.53
C PHE A 65 13.69 -6.97 0.35
N ALA A 66 14.55 -7.63 1.13
CA ALA A 66 15.50 -6.93 2.00
C ALA A 66 16.58 -6.13 1.24
N THR A 67 16.86 -6.49 -0.02
CA THR A 67 17.91 -5.85 -0.85
C THR A 67 17.35 -4.93 -1.94
N ASN A 68 16.05 -4.67 -1.95
CA ASN A 68 15.36 -3.89 -2.99
C ASN A 68 16.01 -2.51 -3.26
N ARG A 69 16.36 -1.75 -2.21
CA ARG A 69 17.01 -0.44 -2.31
C ARG A 69 18.40 -0.52 -2.93
N HIS A 70 19.18 -1.53 -2.59
CA HIS A 70 20.53 -1.72 -3.15
C HIS A 70 20.49 -2.01 -4.65
N LEU A 71 19.40 -2.63 -5.11
CA LEU A 71 19.17 -2.97 -6.51
C LEU A 71 18.36 -1.89 -7.26
N ASN A 72 18.02 -0.77 -6.60
CA ASN A 72 17.18 0.30 -7.14
C ASN A 72 15.82 -0.24 -7.67
N ASN A 73 15.20 -1.11 -6.87
CA ASN A 73 13.90 -1.71 -7.16
C ASN A 73 12.81 -1.07 -6.29
N ASP A 74 11.80 -0.51 -6.94
CA ASP A 74 10.57 -0.04 -6.29
C ASP A 74 9.55 -1.19 -6.29
N ILE A 75 9.06 -1.60 -5.12
CA ILE A 75 8.13 -2.73 -5.01
C ILE A 75 6.83 -2.28 -4.36
N PHE A 76 5.72 -2.46 -5.09
CA PHE A 76 4.36 -2.17 -4.64
C PHE A 76 3.61 -3.48 -4.43
N LEU A 77 3.19 -3.74 -3.19
CA LEU A 77 2.35 -4.88 -2.84
C LEU A 77 0.94 -4.39 -2.57
N ILE A 78 -0.02 -4.81 -3.39
CA ILE A 78 -1.42 -4.42 -3.26
C ILE A 78 -2.17 -5.58 -2.59
N ALA A 79 -2.84 -5.28 -1.48
CA ALA A 79 -3.63 -6.25 -0.74
C ALA A 79 -4.81 -5.57 -0.02
N HIS A 80 -5.90 -6.31 0.16
CA HIS A 80 -7.08 -5.83 0.89
C HIS A 80 -6.83 -5.62 2.39
N ASN A 81 -5.88 -6.37 2.98
CA ASN A 81 -5.53 -6.26 4.38
C ASN A 81 -4.03 -6.52 4.57
N PRO A 82 -3.26 -5.57 5.11
CA PRO A 82 -1.82 -5.74 5.32
C PRO A 82 -1.49 -6.94 6.23
N ALA A 83 -2.32 -7.27 7.22
CA ALA A 83 -2.08 -8.40 8.13
C ALA A 83 -2.07 -9.78 7.43
N ARG A 84 -2.54 -9.85 6.17
CA ARG A 84 -2.45 -11.05 5.33
C ARG A 84 -1.11 -11.20 4.65
N ILE A 85 -0.27 -10.17 4.65
CA ILE A 85 1.10 -10.20 4.12
C ILE A 85 2.06 -10.67 5.21
N ASP A 86 3.07 -11.44 4.80
CA ASP A 86 4.15 -11.93 5.66
C ASP A 86 4.72 -10.82 6.57
N VAL A 87 5.00 -11.18 7.83
CA VAL A 87 5.47 -10.25 8.86
C VAL A 87 6.79 -9.61 8.45
N VAL A 88 7.73 -10.39 7.89
CA VAL A 88 9.06 -9.88 7.54
C VAL A 88 8.97 -8.84 6.43
N ILE A 89 8.09 -9.07 5.45
CA ILE A 89 7.83 -8.09 4.38
C ILE A 89 7.23 -6.81 4.96
N ARG A 90 6.28 -6.91 5.90
CA ARG A 90 5.70 -5.74 6.56
C ARG A 90 6.72 -4.94 7.37
N GLU A 91 7.64 -5.60 8.06
CA GLU A 91 8.67 -4.95 8.87
C GLU A 91 9.67 -4.13 8.03
N ILE A 92 9.94 -4.56 6.80
CA ILE A 92 10.84 -3.84 5.87
C ILE A 92 10.09 -2.89 4.92
N THR A 93 8.76 -2.84 5.00
CA THR A 93 7.94 -1.94 4.20
C THR A 93 8.11 -0.51 4.71
N GLU A 94 8.39 0.42 3.80
CA GLU A 94 8.64 1.83 4.14
C GLU A 94 7.36 2.64 4.27
N GLU A 95 6.37 2.33 3.44
CA GLU A 95 5.13 3.09 3.33
C GLU A 95 3.94 2.14 3.17
N PHE A 96 2.90 2.39 3.96
CA PHE A 96 1.59 1.78 3.81
C PHE A 96 0.65 2.83 3.22
N ILE A 97 0.09 2.52 2.05
CA ILE A 97 -0.83 3.42 1.34
C ILE A 97 -2.24 2.84 1.40
N LEU A 98 -3.15 3.54 2.08
CA LEU A 98 -4.56 3.18 2.13
C LEU A 98 -5.32 3.98 1.08
N MET A 99 -5.86 3.28 0.08
CA MET A 99 -6.64 3.89 -1.00
C MET A 99 -8.12 3.95 -0.65
N HIS A 100 -8.72 5.12 -0.82
CA HIS A 100 -10.15 5.36 -0.65
C HIS A 100 -10.80 5.68 -1.99
N CYS A 101 -11.94 5.05 -2.24
CA CYS A 101 -12.79 5.37 -3.38
C CYS A 101 -14.05 6.07 -2.87
N HIS A 102 -14.21 7.34 -3.23
CA HIS A 102 -15.37 8.14 -2.85
C HIS A 102 -16.41 8.05 -3.96
N LYS A 103 -17.60 7.56 -3.61
CA LYS A 103 -18.72 7.35 -4.53
C LYS A 103 -19.88 8.24 -4.10
N LEU A 104 -20.56 8.86 -5.05
CA LEU A 104 -21.83 9.52 -4.76
C LEU A 104 -22.92 8.46 -4.63
N PRO A 105 -23.82 8.55 -3.63
CA PRO A 105 -24.85 7.52 -3.40
C PRO A 105 -25.81 7.32 -4.60
N PHE A 106 -25.92 8.31 -5.49
CA PHE A 106 -26.83 8.28 -6.65
C PHE A 106 -26.13 8.01 -8.00
N LEU A 107 -24.79 8.03 -8.05
CA LEU A 107 -24.04 7.69 -9.26
C LEU A 107 -23.27 6.38 -9.04
N ARG A 108 -23.32 5.48 -10.03
CA ARG A 108 -22.55 4.23 -10.02
C ARG A 108 -21.05 4.42 -10.25
N TRP A 109 -20.61 5.62 -10.62
CA TRP A 109 -19.23 5.90 -10.98
C TRP A 109 -18.44 6.48 -9.79
N PRO A 110 -17.15 6.10 -9.64
CA PRO A 110 -16.28 6.70 -8.64
C PRO A 110 -16.09 8.19 -8.94
N LEU A 111 -16.24 9.05 -7.92
CA LEU A 111 -16.08 10.49 -8.07
C LEU A 111 -14.60 10.88 -7.99
N TRP A 112 -13.93 10.44 -6.92
CA TRP A 112 -12.50 10.68 -6.72
C TRP A 112 -11.87 9.59 -5.85
N PHE A 113 -10.55 9.55 -5.89
CA PHE A 113 -9.74 8.66 -5.06
C PHE A 113 -8.86 9.51 -4.15
N SER A 114 -8.73 9.10 -2.90
CA SER A 114 -7.75 9.67 -1.97
C SER A 114 -6.84 8.58 -1.44
N ALA A 115 -5.64 8.97 -1.02
CA ALA A 115 -4.64 8.07 -0.48
C ALA A 115 -4.14 8.62 0.85
N ASP A 116 -4.24 7.82 1.91
CA ASP A 116 -3.62 8.11 3.19
C ASP A 116 -2.31 7.30 3.26
N VAL A 117 -1.20 7.96 3.60
CA VAL A 117 0.13 7.34 3.67
C VAL A 117 0.58 7.26 5.12
N PHE A 118 1.04 6.08 5.52
CA PHE A 118 1.53 5.79 6.86
C PHE A 118 2.94 5.20 6.78
N LEU A 119 3.79 5.53 7.74
CA LEU A 119 5.19 5.03 7.79
C LEU A 119 5.33 3.76 8.63
N ASP A 120 4.31 3.42 9.42
CA ASP A 120 4.32 2.31 10.35
C ASP A 120 2.99 1.56 10.35
N GLU A 121 3.06 0.24 10.52
CA GLU A 121 1.87 -0.61 10.60
C GLU A 121 0.98 -0.26 11.81
N LEU A 122 1.58 0.22 12.90
CA LEU A 122 0.82 0.59 14.10
C LEU A 122 -0.11 1.78 13.84
N ALA A 123 0.35 2.83 13.14
CA ALA A 123 -0.54 3.93 12.75
C ALA A 123 -1.68 3.47 11.82
N VAL A 124 -1.39 2.54 10.90
CA VAL A 124 -2.44 1.93 10.05
C VAL A 124 -3.47 1.19 10.93
N ALA A 125 -3.03 0.39 11.90
CA ALA A 125 -3.91 -0.36 12.77
C ALA A 125 -4.78 0.54 13.66
N GLN A 126 -4.20 1.61 14.22
CA GLN A 126 -4.91 2.58 15.06
C GLN A 126 -6.06 3.29 14.32
N ARG A 127 -5.95 3.46 13.00
CA ARG A 127 -7.01 4.04 12.17
C ARG A 127 -8.27 3.18 12.14
N TYR A 128 -8.14 1.85 12.16
CA TYR A 128 -9.25 0.90 12.18
C TYR A 128 -9.90 0.76 13.56
N THR A 129 -9.15 1.00 14.63
CA THR A 129 -9.65 0.91 16.01
C THR A 129 -10.26 2.21 16.52
N SER A 130 -9.91 3.34 15.90
CA SER A 130 -10.47 4.64 16.27
C SER A 130 -11.92 4.73 15.77
N PRO A 131 -12.91 4.97 16.65
CA PRO A 131 -14.28 5.22 16.20
C PRO A 131 -14.29 6.43 15.25
N PRO A 132 -15.18 6.46 14.24
CA PRO A 132 -15.27 7.61 13.35
C PRO A 132 -15.46 8.88 14.19
N CYS A 133 -14.50 9.79 14.09
CA CYS A 133 -14.43 11.05 14.83
C CYS A 133 -15.49 12.08 14.36
N ASP A 134 -16.59 11.60 13.75
CA ASP A 134 -17.70 12.40 13.23
C ASP A 134 -18.89 12.50 14.21
N LEU A 135 -18.83 11.80 15.35
CA LEU A 135 -19.92 11.83 16.35
C LEU A 135 -19.66 12.74 17.57
N LEU A 136 -18.49 13.35 17.70
CA LEU A 136 -18.16 14.23 18.85
C LEU A 136 -18.31 15.73 18.59
N ARG A 137 -18.82 16.17 17.42
CA ARG A 137 -19.07 17.60 17.13
C ARG A 137 -20.48 18.11 17.42
N ARG A 138 -21.42 17.29 17.94
CA ARG A 138 -22.83 17.70 18.07
C ARG A 138 -23.43 17.83 19.47
N THR A 139 -22.67 17.68 20.55
CA THR A 139 -23.23 17.92 21.89
C THR A 139 -22.22 18.61 22.80
N LEU A 140 -21.95 19.88 22.53
CA LEU A 140 -21.63 20.82 23.61
C LEU A 140 -22.84 21.76 23.74
N PRO A 141 -23.66 21.67 24.80
CA PRO A 141 -24.63 22.70 25.06
C PRO A 141 -23.88 24.01 25.30
N LEU A 142 -24.23 25.05 24.54
CA LEU A 142 -23.85 26.42 24.83
C LEU A 142 -24.23 26.71 26.28
N GLN A 143 -23.23 26.98 27.14
CA GLN A 143 -23.51 27.45 28.48
C GLN A 143 -24.17 28.84 28.38
N PRO A 144 -25.36 29.05 28.96
CA PRO A 144 -25.97 30.36 28.98
C PRO A 144 -25.20 31.28 29.93
N HIS A 145 -24.84 32.45 29.44
CA HIS A 145 -24.32 33.57 30.22
C HIS A 145 -25.24 33.90 31.41
N SER A 146 -24.77 33.68 32.63
CA SER A 146 -25.34 34.34 33.81
C SER A 146 -24.74 35.73 33.94
N ARG A 147 -25.55 36.75 33.63
CA ARG A 147 -25.35 38.14 34.07
C ARG A 147 -25.29 38.15 35.59
N GLN A 148 -24.23 38.73 36.16
CA GLN A 148 -24.30 39.27 37.53
C GLN A 148 -24.51 40.78 37.42
N SER A 149 -25.71 41.19 37.78
CA SER A 149 -26.07 42.54 38.20
C SER A 149 -26.00 42.59 39.72
N LEU A 150 -25.09 43.40 40.26
CA LEU A 150 -25.28 44.39 41.33
C LEU A 150 -23.91 44.96 41.73
#